data_AF-A0A9E3G406-F1
#
_entry.id   AF-A0A9E3G406-F1
#
_cell.length_a   1.000
_cell.length_b   1.000
_cell.length_c   1.000
_cell.angle_alpha   90.00
_cell.angle_beta   90.00
_cell.angle_gamma   90.00
#
_symmetry.space_group_name_H-M   'P 1'
#
loop_
_entity.id
_entity.type
_entity.pdbx_description
1 polymer ?
#
loop_
_entity_poly.entity_id
_entity_poly.type
_entity_poly.pdbx_seq_one_letter_code
_entity_poly.pdbx_strand_id
1 'polypeptide(L)'
;MAAINMPPKLPRKPDPKVAKLLGEVREWCEEKYGRRIELANALGVKPSRITDWLNGRTEPSLAIGLKLIAFLKARQSQKPESPDRP
;
A
#
# COMPACT_ATOMS: atom_id res chain seq x y z
N MET A 1 31.80 30.31 -3.15
CA MET A 1 31.34 28.91 -2.98
C MET A 1 29.84 28.89 -3.28
N ALA A 2 29.43 28.48 -4.49
CA ALA A 2 28.02 28.47 -4.87
C ALA A 2 27.35 27.21 -4.30
N ALA A 3 26.39 27.39 -3.39
CA ALA A 3 25.53 26.32 -2.93
C ALA A 3 24.69 25.84 -4.11
N ILE A 4 24.84 24.56 -4.47
CA ILE A 4 24.04 23.89 -5.49
C ILE A 4 22.62 23.79 -4.93
N ASN A 5 21.78 24.78 -5.17
CA ASN A 5 20.38 24.78 -4.78
C ASN A 5 19.64 23.81 -5.70
N MET A 6 19.56 22.55 -5.28
CA MET A 6 18.83 21.51 -5.98
C MET A 6 17.33 21.82 -5.86
N PRO A 7 16.59 21.99 -6.97
CA PRO A 7 15.17 22.32 -6.89
C PRO A 7 14.43 21.22 -6.13
N PRO A 8 13.42 21.57 -5.30
CA PRO A 8 12.57 20.56 -4.67
C PRO A 8 12.01 19.67 -5.77
N LYS A 9 12.26 18.36 -5.69
CA LYS A 9 11.71 17.39 -6.64
C LYS A 9 10.19 17.58 -6.62
N LEU A 10 9.65 18.10 -7.73
CA LEU A 10 8.22 18.20 -7.94
C LEU A 10 7.58 16.86 -7.55
N PRO A 11 6.48 16.86 -6.76
CA PRO A 11 5.83 15.61 -6.40
C PRO A 11 5.41 14.93 -7.71
N ARG A 12 6.00 13.77 -7.99
CA ARG A 12 5.52 12.93 -9.08
C ARG A 12 4.07 12.62 -8.76
N LYS A 13 3.15 12.89 -9.70
CA LYS A 13 1.77 12.41 -9.55
C LYS A 13 1.88 10.89 -9.34
N PRO A 14 1.33 10.35 -8.23
CA PRO A 14 1.42 8.92 -7.98
C PRO A 14 0.81 8.19 -9.17
N ASP A 15 1.46 7.11 -9.59
CA ASP A 15 0.98 6.34 -10.74
C ASP A 15 -0.47 5.88 -10.46
N PRO A 16 -1.42 6.06 -11.40
CA PRO A 16 -2.82 5.77 -11.13
C PRO A 16 -3.07 4.32 -10.70
N LYS A 17 -2.21 3.38 -11.13
CA LYS A 17 -2.27 1.98 -10.70
C LYS A 17 -1.84 1.82 -9.24
N VAL A 18 -0.80 2.56 -8.82
CA VAL A 18 -0.32 2.56 -7.44
C VAL A 18 -1.36 3.22 -6.53
N ALA A 19 -1.98 4.32 -6.97
CA ALA A 19 -3.06 4.96 -6.23
C ALA A 19 -4.25 4.01 -6.02
N LYS A 20 -4.65 3.26 -7.06
CA LYS A 20 -5.70 2.24 -6.95
C LYS A 20 -5.31 1.14 -5.96
N LEU A 21 -4.11 0.59 -6.07
CA LEU A 21 -3.59 -0.43 -5.15
C LEU A 21 -3.62 0.05 -3.69
N LEU A 22 -3.15 1.27 -3.43
CA LEU A 22 -3.17 1.86 -2.10
C LEU A 22 -4.59 2.13 -1.59
N GLY A 23 -5.54 2.42 -2.50
CA GLY A 23 -6.97 2.48 -2.19
C GLY A 23 -7.50 1.16 -1.65
N GLU A 24 -7.25 0.04 -2.35
CA GLU A 24 -7.67 -1.29 -1.90
C GLU A 24 -7.03 -1.67 -0.55
N VAL A 25 -5.75 -1.33 -0.37
CA VAL A 25 -5.04 -1.53 0.90
C VAL A 25 -5.66 -0.69 2.02
N ARG A 26 -6.06 0.55 1.71
CA ARG A 26 -6.68 1.46 2.67
C ARG A 26 -8.01 0.91 3.15
N GLU A 27 -8.91 0.57 2.22
CA GLU A 27 -10.22 -0.01 2.52
C GLU A 27 -10.06 -1.25 3.39
N TRP A 28 -9.12 -2.12 3.03
CA TRP A 28 -8.80 -3.29 3.82
C TRP A 28 -8.31 -2.95 5.24
N CYS A 29 -7.44 -1.95 5.37
CA CYS A 29 -6.93 -1.51 6.67
C CYS A 29 -8.02 -0.88 7.55
N GLU A 30 -9.06 -0.27 6.96
CA GLU A 30 -10.14 0.39 7.67
C GLU A 30 -11.22 -0.57 8.17
N GLU A 31 -11.35 -1.77 7.57
CA GLU A 31 -12.29 -2.81 8.01
C GLU A 31 -12.05 -3.33 9.45
N LYS A 32 -10.80 -3.34 9.94
CA LYS A 32 -10.50 -3.82 11.31
C LYS A 32 -9.27 -3.12 11.90
N TYR A 33 -9.37 -2.75 13.17
CA TYR A 33 -8.24 -2.25 13.94
C TYR A 33 -7.09 -3.27 13.97
N GLY A 34 -5.85 -2.80 13.78
CA GLY A 34 -4.65 -3.64 13.77
C GLY A 34 -4.19 -4.12 12.39
N ARG A 35 -5.01 -4.06 11.35
CA ARG A 35 -4.65 -4.55 10.00
C ARG A 35 -3.45 -3.84 9.38
N ARG A 36 -3.24 -2.56 9.70
CA ARG A 36 -2.03 -1.82 9.29
C ARG A 36 -0.75 -2.44 9.86
N ILE A 37 -0.81 -2.97 11.09
CA ILE A 37 0.32 -3.65 11.74
C ILE A 37 0.50 -5.04 11.13
N GLU A 38 -0.60 -5.77 10.89
CA GLU A 38 -0.54 -7.08 10.21
C GLU A 38 0.10 -6.97 8.82
N LEU A 39 -0.28 -5.96 8.05
CA LEU A 39 0.32 -5.70 6.75
C LEU A 39 1.78 -5.28 6.85
N ALA A 40 2.12 -4.44 7.82
CA ALA A 40 3.50 -4.05 8.07
C ALA A 40 4.37 -5.29 8.35
N ASN A 41 3.87 -6.20 9.19
CA ASN A 41 4.53 -7.47 9.50
C ASN A 41 4.65 -8.38 8.26
N ALA A 42 3.58 -8.53 7.48
CA ALA A 42 3.58 -9.35 6.26
C ALA A 42 4.56 -8.83 5.20
N LEU A 43 4.73 -7.51 5.12
CA LEU A 43 5.64 -6.87 4.17
C LEU A 43 7.08 -6.73 4.70
N GLY A 44 7.29 -6.92 6.01
CA GLY A 44 8.57 -6.70 6.69
C GLY A 44 8.95 -5.22 6.75
N VAL A 45 7.98 -4.33 6.92
CA VAL A 45 8.19 -2.87 6.96
C VAL A 45 7.65 -2.27 8.26
N LYS A 46 8.07 -1.06 8.60
CA LYS A 46 7.54 -0.34 9.77
C LYS A 46 6.09 0.10 9.51
N PRO A 47 5.19 0.05 10.51
CA PRO A 47 3.80 0.51 10.36
C PRO A 47 3.70 1.98 9.94
N SER A 48 4.65 2.83 10.37
CA SER A 48 4.72 4.22 9.93
C SER A 48 4.89 4.37 8.41
N ARG A 49 5.57 3.43 7.74
CA ARG A 49 5.68 3.46 6.27
C ARG A 49 4.34 3.18 5.60
N ILE A 50 3.52 2.29 6.15
CA ILE A 50 2.18 2.05 5.64
C ILE A 50 1.36 3.34 5.70
N THR A 51 1.37 4.02 6.85
CA THR A 51 0.68 5.32 7.01
C THR A 51 1.18 6.37 6.01
N ASP A 52 2.49 6.42 5.77
CA ASP A 52 3.09 7.35 4.84
C ASP A 52 2.65 7.09 3.39
N TRP A 53 2.54 5.81 2.99
CA TRP A 53 1.99 5.41 1.68
C TRP A 53 0.51 5.73 1.55
N LEU A 54 -0.29 5.41 2.57
CA LEU A 54 -1.73 5.68 2.56
C LEU A 54 -2.05 7.18 2.53
N ASN A 55 -1.18 8.01 3.10
CA ASN A 55 -1.30 9.47 3.06
C ASN A 55 -0.67 10.09 1.80
N GLY A 56 -0.08 9.30 0.91
CA GLY A 56 0.58 9.77 -0.31
C GLY A 56 1.86 10.59 -0.07
N ARG A 57 2.47 10.46 1.13
CA ARG A 57 3.73 11.15 1.47
C ARG A 57 4.94 10.48 0.83
N THR A 58 4.91 9.15 0.69
CA THR A 58 5.90 8.37 -0.05
C THR A 58 5.23 7.28 -0.87
N GLU A 59 5.90 6.82 -1.92
CA GLU A 59 5.46 5.66 -2.71
C GLU A 59 6.18 4.39 -2.23
N PRO A 60 5.49 3.23 -2.23
CA PRO A 60 6.16 1.95 -2.03
C PRO A 60 7.14 1.68 -3.19
N SER A 61 8.29 1.11 -2.86
CA SER A 61 9.22 0.59 -3.88
C SER A 61 8.53 -0.50 -4.71
N LEU A 62 8.97 -0.71 -5.96
CA LEU A 62 8.46 -1.76 -6.85
C LEU A 62 8.41 -3.15 -6.17
N ALA A 63 9.47 -3.52 -5.43
CA ALA A 63 9.51 -4.79 -4.70
C ALA A 63 8.41 -4.90 -3.63
N ILE A 64 8.09 -3.79 -2.96
CA ILE A 64 7.00 -3.72 -1.98
C ILE A 64 5.64 -3.70 -2.68
N GLY A 65 5.50 -2.99 -3.80
CA GLY A 65 4.30 -2.98 -4.62
C GLY A 65 3.90 -4.39 -5.07
N LEU A 66 4.88 -5.20 -5.51
CA LEU A 66 4.66 -6.60 -5.86
C LEU A 66 4.18 -7.43 -4.66
N LYS A 67 4.78 -7.24 -3.48
CA LYS A 67 4.33 -7.91 -2.25
C LYS A 67 2.91 -7.50 -1.85
N LEU A 68 2.55 -6.22 -1.99
CA LEU A 68 1.20 -5.73 -1.75
C LEU A 68 0.18 -6.38 -2.68
N ILE A 69 0.47 -6.46 -3.97
CA ILE A 69 -0.38 -7.12 -4.96
C ILE A 69 -0.53 -8.61 -4.62
N ALA A 70 0.57 -9.29 -4.31
CA ALA A 70 0.54 -10.71 -3.93
C ALA A 70 -0.28 -10.94 -2.65
N PHE A 71 -0.12 -10.08 -1.65
CA PHE A 71 -0.86 -10.13 -0.39
C PHE A 71 -2.37 -9.95 -0.60
N LEU A 72 -2.78 -8.95 -1.38
CA LEU A 72 -4.18 -8.73 -1.71
C LEU A 72 -4.78 -9.88 -2.51
N LYS A 73 -4.07 -10.39 -3.52
CA LYS A 73 -4.52 -11.54 -4.32
C LYS A 73 -4.69 -12.81 -3.47
N ALA A 74 -3.71 -13.12 -2.63
CA ALA A 74 -3.78 -14.26 -1.72
C ALA A 74 -5.01 -14.19 -0.81
N ARG A 75 -5.39 -12.97 -0.37
CA ARG A 75 -6.62 -12.75 0.39
C ARG A 75 -7.89 -12.86 -0.44
N GLN A 76 -7.92 -12.35 -1.67
CA GLN A 76 -9.09 -12.49 -2.54
C GLN A 76 -9.38 -13.96 -2.85
N SER A 77 -8.34 -14.78 -3.03
CA SER A 77 -8.48 -16.24 -3.17
C SER A 77 -8.96 -16.94 -1.90
N GLN A 78 -8.86 -16.29 -0.73
CA GLN A 78 -9.34 -16.81 0.56
C GLN A 78 -10.73 -16.27 0.95
N LYS A 79 -11.35 -15.39 0.17
CA LYS A 79 -12.78 -15.16 0.31
C LYS A 79 -13.43 -16.40 -0.30
N PRO A 80 -13.97 -17.36 0.48
CA PRO A 80 -14.73 -18.42 -0.12
C PRO A 80 -15.83 -17.72 -0.92
N GLU A 81 -15.84 -17.94 -2.23
CA GLU A 81 -17.08 -18.10 -2.96
C GLU A 81 -17.98 -18.91 -2.02
N SER A 82 -18.97 -18.28 -1.40
CA SER A 82 -20.01 -19.02 -0.72
C SER A 82 -20.63 -19.88 -1.81
N PRO A 83 -20.42 -21.22 -1.82
CA PRO A 83 -21.25 -22.04 -2.63
C PRO A 83 -22.62 -22.02 -1.95
N ASP A 84 -23.67 -21.94 -2.76
CA ASP A 84 -25.03 -22.23 -2.36
C ASP A 84 -25.76 -21.12 -1.57
N ARG A 85 -26.80 -20.57 -2.20
CA ARG A 85 -28.16 -20.87 -1.73
C ARG A 85 -29.21 -20.69 -2.85
N PRO A 86 -30.34 -21.41 -2.73
CA PRO A 86 -31.06 -22.07 -3.81
C PRO A 86 -31.94 -21.17 -4.68
#